data_AF-A0A3C0GF55-F1
#
_entry.id   AF-A0A3C0GF55-F1
#
_cell.length_a   1.000
_cell.length_b   1.000
_cell.length_c   1.000
_cell.angle_alpha   90.00
_cell.angle_beta   90.00
_cell.angle_gamma   90.00
#
_symmetry.space_group_name_H-M   'P 1'
#
loop_
_entity.id
_entity.type
_entity.pdbx_description
1 polymer ?
#
loop_
_entity_poly.entity_id
_entity_poly.type
_entity_poly.pdbx_seq_one_letter_code
_entity_poly.pdbx_strand_id
1 'polypeptide(L)'
;MISIIGLGNAASAIVDCFTDAPQYNVYKLNDSVKRSSKKVYKLKRHETPEEYENNMPDVRKFFADIDDNVQFFIVGGSYSSNYSLGILQQIKDKKIDVFYIKPDTELLTGYPVLIESTVFGVLQEYARSGLLNSITFISNPNVEGCIGDLPIKTYY
;
A
#
# COMPACT_ATOMS: atom_id res chain seq x y z
N MET A 1 13.18 2.07 -15.26
CA MET A 1 12.43 3.10 -14.51
C MET A 1 12.21 2.54 -13.11
N ILE A 2 11.52 3.26 -12.22
CA ILE A 2 11.07 2.71 -10.94
C ILE A 2 9.56 2.53 -11.00
N SER A 3 9.06 1.34 -10.69
CA SER A 3 7.62 1.13 -10.60
C SER A 3 7.12 1.47 -9.20
N ILE A 4 6.18 2.40 -9.11
CA ILE A 4 5.56 2.80 -7.85
C ILE A 4 4.17 2.18 -7.79
N ILE A 5 3.86 1.48 -6.70
CA ILE A 5 2.57 0.81 -6.51
C ILE A 5 1.88 1.37 -5.27
N GLY A 6 0.64 1.84 -5.40
CA GLY A 6 -0.21 2.26 -4.27
C GLY A 6 -1.29 1.22 -3.96
N LEU A 7 -1.31 0.68 -2.74
CA LEU A 7 -2.33 -0.26 -2.26
C LEU A 7 -3.42 0.40 -1.41
N GLY A 8 -4.65 0.43 -1.93
CA GLY A 8 -5.80 1.12 -1.36
C GLY A 8 -5.99 2.53 -1.92
N ASN A 9 -7.09 3.19 -1.55
CA ASN A 9 -7.40 4.54 -2.01
C ASN A 9 -6.34 5.56 -1.56
N ALA A 10 -6.01 5.56 -0.27
CA ALA A 10 -5.06 6.48 0.32
C ALA A 10 -3.66 6.37 -0.33
N ALA A 11 -3.11 5.16 -0.40
CA ALA A 11 -1.84 4.94 -1.08
C ALA A 11 -1.93 5.28 -2.58
N SER A 12 -3.06 4.98 -3.23
CA SER A 12 -3.29 5.37 -4.64
C SER A 12 -3.23 6.87 -4.84
N ALA A 13 -3.78 7.68 -3.91
CA ALA A 13 -3.71 9.13 -3.95
C ALA A 13 -2.27 9.63 -3.77
N ILE A 14 -1.52 9.05 -2.83
CA ILE A 14 -0.10 9.38 -2.61
C ILE A 14 0.73 9.12 -3.87
N VAL A 15 0.59 7.95 -4.48
CA VAL A 15 1.40 7.59 -5.66
C VAL A 15 0.96 8.34 -6.92
N ASP A 16 -0.26 8.87 -6.96
CA ASP A 16 -0.75 9.68 -8.09
C ASP A 16 0.06 10.97 -8.27
N CYS A 17 0.57 11.52 -7.15
CA CYS A 17 1.47 12.68 -7.14
C CYS A 17 2.79 12.45 -7.91
N PHE A 18 3.11 11.20 -8.25
CA PHE A 18 4.31 10.84 -9.01
C PHE A 18 4.04 10.62 -10.51
N THR A 19 2.80 10.79 -10.97
CA THR A 19 2.42 10.48 -12.37
C THR A 19 3.12 11.38 -13.40
N ASP A 20 3.38 12.64 -13.04
CA ASP A 20 4.03 13.61 -13.93
C ASP A 20 5.56 13.44 -14.00
N ALA A 21 6.13 12.59 -13.15
CA ALA A 21 7.56 12.37 -13.07
C ALA A 21 7.97 11.18 -13.97
N PRO A 22 8.71 11.40 -15.08
CA PRO A 22 8.93 10.41 -16.13
C PRO A 22 9.78 9.20 -15.70
N GLN A 23 10.50 9.31 -14.57
CA GLN A 23 11.26 8.21 -13.99
C GLN A 23 10.38 7.14 -13.32
N TYR A 24 9.09 7.42 -13.10
CA TYR A 24 8.18 6.55 -12.38
C TYR A 24 7.09 5.93 -13.26
N ASN A 25 6.91 4.62 -13.09
CA ASN A 25 5.78 3.87 -13.62
C ASN A 25 4.76 3.66 -12.50
N VAL A 26 3.72 4.50 -12.45
CA VAL A 26 2.71 4.46 -11.38
C VAL A 26 1.67 3.38 -11.63
N TYR A 27 1.44 2.53 -10.64
CA TYR A 27 0.40 1.50 -10.58
C TYR A 27 -0.47 1.73 -9.33
N LYS A 28 -1.79 1.62 -9.49
CA LYS A 28 -2.75 1.86 -8.41
C LYS A 28 -3.66 0.65 -8.22
N LEU A 29 -3.86 0.21 -6.99
CA LEU A 29 -4.78 -0.87 -6.63
C LEU A 29 -5.80 -0.33 -5.65
N ASN A 30 -7.03 -0.09 -6.10
CA ASN A 30 -8.04 0.54 -5.26
C ASN A 30 -9.46 0.14 -5.67
N ASP A 31 -10.43 0.44 -4.82
CA ASP A 31 -11.84 0.08 -5.01
C ASP A 31 -12.70 1.23 -5.58
N SER A 32 -12.15 2.45 -5.66
CA SER A 32 -12.85 3.66 -6.12
C SER A 32 -13.03 3.70 -7.64
N VAL A 33 -12.30 2.89 -8.41
CA VAL A 33 -12.46 2.82 -9.86
C VAL A 33 -13.55 1.84 -10.32
N LYS A 34 -14.24 2.20 -11.42
CA LYS A 34 -15.30 1.37 -12.00
C LYS A 34 -14.77 0.07 -12.62
N ARG A 35 -13.60 0.13 -13.29
CA ARG A 35 -12.98 -1.00 -14.00
C ARG A 35 -11.45 -0.90 -13.97
N SER A 36 -10.78 -2.05 -14.09
CA SER A 36 -9.33 -2.11 -14.25
C SER A 36 -8.89 -1.54 -15.61
N SER A 37 -7.65 -1.04 -15.65
CA SER A 37 -6.94 -0.54 -16.84
C SER A 37 -5.48 -1.01 -16.78
N LYS A 38 -4.61 -0.57 -17.69
CA LYS A 38 -3.20 -0.99 -17.73
C LYS A 38 -2.42 -0.63 -16.46
N LYS A 39 -2.75 0.49 -15.80
CA LYS A 39 -2.04 1.02 -14.63
C LYS A 39 -2.91 1.12 -13.37
N VAL A 40 -4.19 0.74 -13.46
CA VAL A 40 -5.09 0.76 -12.30
C VAL A 40 -5.83 -0.57 -12.20
N TYR A 41 -5.72 -1.25 -11.07
CA TYR A 41 -6.42 -2.49 -10.79
C TYR A 41 -7.56 -2.25 -9.80
N LYS A 42 -8.78 -2.66 -10.17
CA LYS A 42 -9.93 -2.57 -9.30
C LYS A 42 -9.90 -3.66 -8.23
N LEU A 43 -9.78 -3.26 -6.96
CA LEU A 43 -9.93 -4.15 -5.82
C LEU A 43 -11.41 -4.36 -5.47
N LYS A 44 -11.72 -5.53 -4.94
CA LYS A 44 -13.02 -5.81 -4.31
C LYS A 44 -13.00 -5.32 -2.87
N ARG A 45 -14.16 -4.85 -2.39
CA ARG A 45 -14.38 -4.56 -0.97
C ARG A 45 -14.97 -5.77 -0.30
N HIS A 46 -14.52 -6.02 0.91
CA HIS A 46 -15.07 -7.04 1.80
C HIS A 46 -15.32 -6.44 3.18
N GLU A 47 -16.09 -7.13 4.00
CA GLU A 47 -16.52 -6.63 5.31
C GLU A 47 -15.57 -7.03 6.42
N THR A 48 -14.93 -8.20 6.29
CA THR A 48 -13.97 -8.72 7.29
C THR A 48 -12.56 -8.85 6.72
N PRO A 49 -11.50 -8.74 7.54
CA PRO A 49 -10.12 -8.93 7.10
C PRO A 49 -9.86 -10.30 6.47
N GLU A 50 -10.47 -11.37 7.00
CA GLU A 50 -10.30 -12.74 6.53
C GLU A 50 -10.82 -12.94 5.10
N GLU A 51 -11.87 -12.20 4.72
CA GLU A 51 -12.36 -12.23 3.34
C GLU A 51 -11.34 -11.67 2.35
N TYR A 52 -10.53 -10.69 2.75
CA TYR A 52 -9.44 -10.19 1.91
C TYR A 52 -8.39 -11.30 1.68
N GLU A 53 -7.99 -12.03 2.71
CA GLU A 53 -7.03 -13.13 2.56
C GLU A 53 -7.58 -14.24 1.65
N ASN A 54 -8.84 -14.65 1.87
CA ASN A 54 -9.50 -15.70 1.10
C ASN A 54 -9.77 -15.31 -0.36
N ASN A 55 -9.91 -14.01 -0.66
CA ASN A 55 -10.21 -13.49 -1.99
C ASN A 55 -9.03 -12.72 -2.60
N MET A 56 -7.80 -13.19 -2.36
CA MET A 56 -6.58 -12.60 -2.89
C MET A 56 -6.63 -12.46 -4.43
N PRO A 57 -6.51 -11.24 -5.00
CA PRO A 57 -6.50 -11.07 -6.45
C PRO A 57 -5.22 -11.61 -7.08
N ASP A 58 -5.36 -12.25 -8.24
CA ASP A 58 -4.24 -12.56 -9.13
C ASP A 58 -3.90 -11.31 -9.96
N VAL A 59 -2.77 -10.70 -9.63
CA VAL A 59 -2.25 -9.47 -10.24
C VAL A 59 -1.03 -9.73 -11.11
N ARG A 60 -0.61 -10.99 -11.31
CA ARG A 60 0.57 -11.34 -12.12
C ARG A 60 0.49 -10.81 -13.55
N LYS A 61 -0.68 -10.93 -14.19
CA LYS A 61 -0.91 -10.37 -15.54
C LYS A 61 -0.91 -8.84 -15.55
N PHE A 62 -1.40 -8.23 -14.47
CA PHE A 62 -1.41 -6.77 -14.34
C PHE A 62 0.00 -6.20 -14.16
N PHE A 63 0.88 -6.94 -13.47
CA PHE A 63 2.28 -6.58 -13.24
C PHE A 63 3.27 -7.24 -14.22
N ALA A 64 2.80 -7.74 -15.37
CA ALA A 64 3.68 -8.42 -16.34
C ALA A 64 4.82 -7.52 -16.84
N ASP A 65 4.58 -6.21 -16.94
CA ASP A 65 5.54 -5.20 -17.42
C ASP A 65 6.06 -4.30 -16.28
N ILE A 66 6.05 -4.76 -15.03
CA ILE A 66 6.58 -3.98 -13.91
C ILE A 66 8.12 -3.93 -13.95
N ASP A 67 8.71 -2.79 -13.59
CA ASP A 67 10.18 -2.66 -13.48
C ASP A 67 10.75 -3.53 -12.35
N ASP A 68 12.04 -3.85 -12.43
CA ASP A 68 12.74 -4.64 -11.40
C ASP A 68 12.89 -3.91 -10.05
N ASN A 69 12.93 -2.58 -10.06
CA ASN A 69 12.93 -1.78 -8.83
C ASN A 69 11.51 -1.30 -8.54
N VAL A 70 10.96 -1.72 -7.40
CA VAL A 70 9.57 -1.46 -7.02
C VAL A 70 9.51 -0.72 -5.70
N GLN A 71 8.72 0.36 -5.66
CA GLN A 71 8.35 1.03 -4.41
C GLN A 71 6.89 0.75 -4.11
N PHE A 72 6.61 0.09 -2.98
CA PHE A 72 5.26 -0.35 -2.62
C PHE A 72 4.72 0.44 -1.43
N PHE A 73 3.71 1.26 -1.69
CA PHE A 73 3.06 2.12 -0.71
C PHE A 73 1.85 1.43 -0.09
N ILE A 74 1.87 1.32 1.24
CA ILE A 74 0.83 0.68 2.03
C ILE A 74 0.43 1.65 3.14
N VAL A 75 -0.87 1.87 3.31
CA VAL A 75 -1.41 2.61 4.46
C VAL A 75 -1.97 1.62 5.48
N GLY A 76 -1.45 1.69 6.70
CA GLY A 76 -1.87 0.86 7.82
C GLY A 76 -3.33 1.10 8.24
N GLY A 77 -3.92 0.13 8.92
CA GLY A 77 -5.32 0.15 9.37
C GLY A 77 -6.39 0.07 8.25
N SER A 78 -6.00 0.20 6.97
CA SER A 78 -6.91 0.02 5.83
C SER A 78 -7.16 -1.47 5.57
N TYR A 79 -8.41 -1.85 5.29
CA TYR A 79 -8.75 -3.22 4.89
C TYR A 79 -7.97 -3.71 3.66
N SER A 80 -7.70 -2.83 2.69
CA SER A 80 -6.90 -3.19 1.51
C SER A 80 -5.47 -3.60 1.86
N SER A 81 -4.94 -3.17 3.00
CA SER A 81 -3.57 -3.52 3.43
C SER A 81 -3.41 -5.01 3.74
N ASN A 82 -4.50 -5.74 4.00
CA ASN A 82 -4.46 -7.21 4.14
C ASN A 82 -3.99 -7.91 2.85
N TYR A 83 -4.17 -7.30 1.67
CA TYR A 83 -3.63 -7.85 0.42
C TYR A 83 -2.11 -7.68 0.27
N SER A 84 -1.44 -6.92 1.15
CA SER A 84 -0.03 -6.54 0.99
C SER A 84 0.89 -7.74 0.78
N LEU A 85 0.82 -8.74 1.65
CA LEU A 85 1.67 -9.93 1.58
C LEU A 85 1.39 -10.77 0.33
N GLY A 86 0.12 -10.95 -0.02
CA GLY A 86 -0.25 -11.69 -1.22
C GLY A 86 0.20 -11.01 -2.51
N ILE A 87 0.23 -9.66 -2.54
CA ILE A 87 0.75 -8.91 -3.68
C ILE A 87 2.27 -9.04 -3.72
N LEU A 88 2.95 -8.78 -2.58
CA LEU A 88 4.40 -8.92 -2.45
C LEU A 88 4.88 -10.30 -2.91
N GLN A 89 4.18 -11.36 -2.55
CA GLN A 89 4.49 -12.73 -2.96
C GLN A 89 4.43 -12.92 -4.48
N GLN A 90 3.50 -12.24 -5.17
CA GLN A 90 3.34 -12.33 -6.62
C GLN A 90 4.41 -11.55 -7.41
N ILE A 91 5.10 -10.61 -6.76
CA ILE A 91 6.19 -9.80 -7.34
C ILE A 91 7.52 -10.04 -6.63
N LYS A 92 7.67 -11.17 -5.93
CA LYS A 92 8.82 -11.47 -5.05
C LYS A 92 10.17 -11.56 -5.76
N ASP A 93 10.17 -11.68 -7.09
CA ASP A 93 11.38 -11.66 -7.92
C ASP A 93 11.94 -10.24 -8.11
N LYS A 94 11.20 -9.21 -7.68
CA LYS A 94 11.57 -7.80 -7.79
C LYS A 94 12.36 -7.34 -6.57
N LYS A 95 13.12 -6.25 -6.75
CA LYS A 95 13.76 -5.51 -5.66
C LYS A 95 12.74 -4.55 -5.07
N ILE A 96 12.20 -4.88 -3.90
CA ILE A 96 11.05 -4.18 -3.32
C ILE A 96 11.47 -3.30 -2.13
N ASP A 97 11.18 -2.01 -2.25
CA ASP A 97 11.22 -1.03 -1.17
C ASP A 97 9.80 -0.74 -0.69
N VAL A 98 9.51 -0.97 0.59
CA VAL A 98 8.18 -0.72 1.15
C VAL A 98 8.13 0.66 1.81
N PHE A 99 7.11 1.43 1.48
CA PHE A 99 6.76 2.68 2.15
C PHE A 99 5.47 2.46 2.93
N TYR A 100 5.59 2.39 4.25
CA TYR A 100 4.46 2.14 5.13
C TYR A 100 4.03 3.44 5.82
N ILE A 101 2.81 3.86 5.51
CA ILE A 101 2.18 5.01 6.14
C ILE A 101 1.45 4.51 7.37
N LYS A 102 1.99 4.86 8.54
CA LYS A 102 1.40 4.57 9.84
C LYS A 102 0.27 5.58 10.11
N PRO A 103 -0.98 5.11 10.25
CA PRO A 103 -2.10 5.97 10.62
C PRO A 103 -1.95 6.46 12.06
N ASP A 104 -2.76 7.45 12.42
CA ASP A 104 -2.97 7.77 13.83
C ASP A 104 -3.75 6.63 14.50
N THR A 105 -3.04 5.85 15.31
CA THR A 105 -3.58 4.66 15.97
C THR A 105 -4.57 4.99 17.09
N GLU A 106 -4.52 6.21 17.66
CA GLU A 106 -5.47 6.64 18.70
C GLU A 106 -6.88 6.83 18.13
N LEU A 107 -6.98 7.07 16.81
CA LEU A 107 -8.24 7.28 16.10
C LEU A 107 -8.79 6.00 15.47
N LEU A 108 -8.12 4.85 15.65
CA LEU A 108 -8.57 3.56 15.13
C LEU A 108 -9.45 2.84 16.15
N THR A 109 -10.51 2.19 15.69
CA THR A 109 -11.40 1.36 16.52
C THR A 109 -11.81 0.10 15.78
N GLY A 110 -11.96 -1.02 16.47
CA GLY A 110 -12.42 -2.29 15.88
C GLY A 110 -11.36 -2.95 14.99
N TYR A 111 -11.78 -3.54 13.87
CA TYR A 111 -10.90 -4.26 12.94
C TYR A 111 -9.67 -3.45 12.47
N PRO A 112 -9.77 -2.15 12.12
CA PRO A 112 -8.60 -1.34 11.77
C PRO A 112 -7.44 -1.40 12.77
N VAL A 113 -7.69 -1.50 14.08
CA VAL A 113 -6.64 -1.64 15.11
C VAL A 113 -5.90 -2.98 14.97
N LEU A 114 -6.67 -4.05 14.72
CA LEU A 114 -6.14 -5.39 14.52
C LEU A 114 -5.36 -5.47 13.21
N ILE A 115 -5.91 -4.92 12.13
CA ILE A 115 -5.26 -4.86 10.80
C ILE A 115 -3.94 -4.08 10.89
N GLU A 116 -3.95 -2.90 11.50
CA GLU A 116 -2.74 -2.11 11.74
C GLU A 116 -1.68 -2.93 12.45
N SER A 117 -2.04 -3.55 13.57
CA SER A 117 -1.11 -4.34 14.39
C SER A 117 -0.53 -5.52 13.63
N THR A 118 -1.37 -6.25 12.90
CA THR A 118 -0.97 -7.42 12.09
C THR A 118 -0.08 -7.01 10.93
N VAL A 119 -0.51 -6.06 10.09
CA VAL A 119 0.24 -5.67 8.88
C VAL A 119 1.56 -5.01 9.26
N PHE A 120 1.56 -4.10 10.25
CA PHE A 120 2.78 -3.43 10.72
C PHE A 120 3.77 -4.43 11.34
N GLY A 121 3.29 -5.40 12.13
CA GLY A 121 4.13 -6.42 12.73
C GLY A 121 4.77 -7.34 11.69
N VAL A 122 3.95 -7.88 10.77
CA VAL A 122 4.45 -8.84 9.76
C VAL A 122 5.42 -8.19 8.79
N LEU A 123 5.16 -6.96 8.33
CA LEU A 123 6.09 -6.26 7.42
C LEU A 123 7.45 -5.97 8.07
N GLN A 124 7.49 -5.74 9.39
CA GLN A 124 8.76 -5.63 10.10
C GLN A 124 9.54 -6.95 10.12
N GLU A 125 8.87 -8.08 10.30
CA GLU A 125 9.52 -9.40 10.25
C GLU A 125 10.04 -9.71 8.82
N TYR A 126 9.30 -9.30 7.79
CA TYR A 126 9.77 -9.38 6.40
C TYR A 126 11.03 -8.54 6.17
N ALA A 127 11.08 -7.35 6.75
CA ALA A 127 12.29 -6.52 6.71
C ALA A 127 13.47 -7.18 7.45
N ARG A 128 13.25 -7.74 8.64
CA ARG A 128 14.29 -8.41 9.45
C ARG A 128 14.84 -9.68 8.80
N SER A 129 14.00 -10.39 8.05
CA SER A 129 14.38 -11.61 7.31
C SER A 129 15.06 -11.35 5.96
N GLY A 130 15.20 -10.08 5.55
CA GLY A 130 15.81 -9.71 4.27
C GLY A 130 14.92 -10.00 3.06
N LEU A 131 13.63 -10.26 3.26
CA LEU A 131 12.66 -10.46 2.17
C LEU A 131 12.31 -9.14 1.45
N LEU A 132 12.56 -8.00 2.10
CA LEU A 132 12.42 -6.67 1.53
C LEU A 132 13.80 -6.04 1.35
N ASN A 133 13.99 -5.25 0.29
CA ASN A 133 15.22 -4.47 0.12
C ASN A 133 15.32 -3.37 1.18
N SER A 134 14.20 -2.68 1.43
CA SER A 134 14.09 -1.72 2.53
C SER A 134 12.63 -1.55 2.97
N ILE A 135 12.45 -1.01 4.18
CA ILE A 135 11.16 -0.51 4.66
C ILE A 135 11.34 0.88 5.25
N THR A 136 10.48 1.82 4.85
CA THR A 136 10.43 3.19 5.36
C THR A 136 9.09 3.42 6.03
N PHE A 137 9.12 3.87 7.29
CA PHE A 137 7.91 4.19 8.05
C PHE A 137 7.66 5.69 8.05
N ILE A 138 6.44 6.08 7.69
CA ILE A 138 5.97 7.47 7.68
C ILE A 138 4.80 7.58 8.64
N SER A 139 4.94 8.37 9.70
CA SER A 139 3.89 8.56 10.72
C SER A 139 3.02 9.75 10.36
N ASN A 140 1.72 9.53 10.14
CA ASN A 140 0.80 10.64 9.87
C ASN A 140 0.79 11.68 11.00
N PRO A 141 0.68 11.32 12.31
CA PRO A 141 0.79 12.28 13.39
C PRO A 141 2.08 13.11 13.35
N ASN A 142 3.21 12.49 13.00
CA ASN A 142 4.47 13.22 12.94
C ASN A 142 4.50 14.18 11.74
N VAL A 143 3.94 13.78 10.59
CA VAL A 143 3.85 14.65 9.42
C VAL A 143 2.90 15.82 9.70
N GLU A 144 1.76 15.58 10.35
CA GLU A 144 0.84 16.64 10.80
C GLU A 144 1.56 17.63 11.71
N GLY A 145 2.29 17.15 12.72
CA GLY A 145 3.09 17.99 13.61
C GLY A 145 4.18 18.82 12.91
N CYS A 146 4.69 18.37 11.76
CA CYS A 146 5.66 19.13 10.96
C CYS A 146 5.01 20.21 10.07
N ILE A 147 3.77 19.98 9.61
CA ILE A 147 3.06 20.87 8.68
C ILE A 147 2.22 21.94 9.44
N GLY A 148 1.96 21.72 10.73
CA GLY A 148 1.15 22.61 11.59
C GLY A 148 -0.31 22.15 11.68
N ASP A 149 -1.25 23.06 11.95
CA ASP A 149 -2.68 22.76 12.17
C ASP A 149 -3.47 22.39 10.88
N LEU A 150 -2.88 21.60 9.99
CA LEU A 150 -3.53 21.10 8.78
C LEU A 150 -3.81 19.59 8.91
N PRO A 151 -5.08 19.16 8.97
CA PRO A 151 -5.43 17.74 8.99
C PRO A 151 -4.97 17.06 7.70
N ILE A 152 -4.15 16.00 7.78
CA ILE A 152 -3.67 15.30 6.57
C ILE A 152 -4.75 14.37 6.01
N LYS A 153 -5.69 13.92 6.85
CA LYS A 153 -6.81 13.06 6.44
C LYS A 153 -7.69 13.65 5.33
N THR A 154 -7.68 14.96 5.10
CA THR A 154 -8.45 15.56 4.00
C THR A 154 -7.77 15.46 2.64
N TYR A 155 -6.51 15.01 2.59
CA TYR A 155 -5.68 14.97 1.39
C TYR A 155 -5.61 13.58 0.73
N TYR A 156 -6.18 12.54 1.33
CA TYR A 156 -6.24 11.20 0.73
C TYR A 156 -7.41 10.34 1.26
#